data_AF-A0A925AYK5-F1
#
_entry.id   AF-A0A925AYK5-F1
#
_cell.length_a   1.000
_cell.length_b   1.000
_cell.length_c   1.000
_cell.angle_alpha   90.00
_cell.angle_beta   90.00
_cell.angle_gamma   90.00
#
_symmetry.space_group_name_H-M   'P 1'
#
loop_
_entity.id
_entity.type
_entity.pdbx_description
1 polymer ?
#
loop_
_entity_poly.entity_id
_entity_poly.type
_entity_poly.pdbx_seq_one_letter_code
_entity_poly.pdbx_strand_id
1 'polypeptide(L)' 'RVVVVMEHTSKDGASKLLKTCTLPVTGINVVDLVITDLGVFEIDKLGSQPMKLTQLADGVTLEEITAKTVATFVNALR' A
#
# COMPACT_ATOMS: atom_id res chain seq x y z
N ARG A 1 1.75 -13.99 -10.24
CA ARG A 1 1.50 -12.60 -9.78
C ARG A 1 0.51 -12.67 -8.63
N VAL A 2 0.79 -12.04 -7.49
CA VAL A 2 -0.01 -11.99 -6.27
C VAL A 2 -0.53 -10.57 -6.10
N VAL A 3 -1.85 -10.44 -6.09
CA VAL A 3 -2.55 -9.16 -5.92
C VAL A 3 -3.33 -9.23 -4.61
N VAL A 4 -3.18 -8.22 -3.78
CA VAL A 4 -3.93 -8.08 -2.53
C VAL A 4 -4.96 -6.98 -2.72
N VAL A 5 -6.22 -7.28 -2.42
CA VAL A 5 -7.30 -6.31 -2.39
C VAL A 5 -7.80 -6.20 -0.95
N MET A 6 -7.78 -5.00 -0.40
CA MET A 6 -8.18 -4.75 0.98
C MET A 6 -8.55 -3.28 1.20
N GLU A 7 -9.33 -2.99 2.24
CA GLU A 7 -9.48 -1.62 2.74
C GLU A 7 -8.13 -1.11 3.28
N HIS A 8 -7.82 0.15 3.00
CA HIS A 8 -6.55 0.80 3.32
C HIS A 8 -6.33 0.94 4.83
N THR A 9 -7.42 1.18 5.58
CA THR A 9 -7.41 1.33 7.02
C THR A 9 -8.18 0.21 7.72
N SER A 10 -7.89 -0.03 9.00
CA SER A 10 -8.73 -0.84 9.88
C SER A 10 -10.04 -0.12 10.21
N LYS A 11 -10.95 -0.81 10.90
CA LYS A 11 -12.19 -0.22 11.42
C LYS A 11 -11.95 0.96 12.36
N ASP A 12 -10.78 0.98 13.02
CA ASP A 12 -10.37 2.04 13.93
C ASP A 12 -9.63 3.19 13.22
N GLY A 13 -9.52 3.13 11.89
CA GLY A 13 -8.83 4.12 11.06
C GLY A 13 -7.32 3.95 10.98
N ALA A 14 -6.74 2.94 11.62
CA ALA A 14 -5.30 2.69 11.58
C ALA A 14 -4.86 2.14 10.21
N SER A 15 -3.73 2.62 9.69
CA SER A 15 -3.18 2.16 8.41
C SER A 15 -2.86 0.66 8.43
N LYS A 16 -3.23 -0.07 7.37
CA LYS A 16 -2.80 -1.46 7.17
C LYS A 16 -1.48 -1.57 6.41
N LEU A 17 -1.03 -0.49 5.76
CA LEU A 17 0.26 -0.42 5.07
C LEU A 17 1.33 0.10 6.03
N LEU A 18 1.96 -0.84 6.74
CA LEU A 18 2.98 -0.59 7.75
C LEU A 18 4.39 -0.81 7.19
N LYS A 19 5.41 -0.21 7.83
CA LYS A 19 6.82 -0.47 7.51
C LYS A 19 7.21 -1.94 7.78
N THR A 20 6.61 -2.54 8.79
CA THR A 20 6.80 -3.94 9.16
C THR A 20 5.46 -4.52 9.58
N CYS A 21 5.13 -5.73 9.12
CA CYS A 21 3.94 -6.44 9.55
C CYS A 21 4.02 -6.76 11.05
N THR A 22 2.98 -6.40 11.81
CA THR A 22 2.87 -6.70 13.24
C THR A 22 2.14 -8.01 13.53
N LEU A 23 1.37 -8.49 12.55
CA LEU A 23 0.67 -9.78 12.59
C LEU A 23 1.53 -10.89 11.99
N PRO A 24 1.27 -12.17 12.33
CA PRO A 24 1.97 -13.30 11.75
C PRO A 24 1.96 -13.24 10.22
N VAL A 25 3.15 -13.28 9.62
CA VAL A 25 3.34 -13.14 8.18
C VAL A 25 2.91 -14.42 7.46
N THR A 26 1.97 -14.31 6.52
CA THR A 26 1.54 -15.44 5.68
C THR A 26 2.55 -15.76 4.56
N GLY A 27 3.31 -14.77 4.09
CA GLY A 27 4.39 -14.93 3.12
C GLY A 27 5.26 -13.68 3.03
N ILE A 28 6.57 -13.86 2.85
CA ILE A 28 7.56 -12.77 2.78
C ILE A 28 7.83 -12.44 1.31
N ASN A 29 7.78 -11.15 0.95
CA ASN A 29 8.12 -10.67 -0.39
C ASN A 29 7.32 -11.32 -1.54
N VAL A 30 6.08 -11.73 -1.26
CA VAL A 30 5.23 -12.45 -2.22
C VAL A 30 4.29 -11.55 -3.02
N VAL A 31 3.95 -10.36 -2.50
CA VAL A 31 2.96 -9.45 -3.09
C VAL A 31 3.57 -8.67 -4.25
N ASP A 32 2.87 -8.60 -5.39
CA ASP A 32 3.26 -7.77 -6.54
C ASP A 32 2.49 -6.43 -6.56
N LEU A 33 1.21 -6.45 -6.17
CA LEU A 33 0.31 -5.31 -6.27
C LEU A 33 -0.64 -5.28 -5.06
N VAL A 34 -0.86 -4.09 -4.51
CA VAL A 34 -1.89 -3.83 -3.50
C VAL A 34 -2.88 -2.84 -4.05
N ILE A 35 -4.15 -3.21 -4.04
CA ILE A 35 -5.27 -2.35 -4.45
C ILE A 35 -6.10 -2.08 -3.20
N THR A 36 -6.32 -0.81 -2.90
CA THR A 36 -7.21 -0.38 -1.82
C THR A 36 -8.28 0.56 -2.34
N ASP A 37 -9.21 0.91 -1.46
CA ASP A 37 -10.22 1.96 -1.65
C ASP A 37 -9.63 3.36 -1.89
N LEU A 38 -8.33 3.58 -1.61
CA LEU A 38 -7.65 4.86 -1.78
C LEU A 38 -6.73 4.93 -2.99
N GLY A 39 -6.23 3.78 -3.46
CA GLY A 39 -5.28 3.77 -4.57
C GLY A 39 -4.61 2.42 -4.80
N VAL A 40 -3.64 2.43 -5.72
CA VAL A 40 -2.95 1.23 -6.21
C VAL A 40 -1.45 1.37 -5.98
N PHE A 41 -0.86 0.39 -5.29
CA PHE A 41 0.56 0.32 -5.00
C PHE A 41 1.22 -0.86 -5.69
N GLU A 42 2.30 -0.61 -6.43
CA GLU A 42 3.21 -1.65 -6.91
C GLU A 42 4.29 -1.91 -5.87
N ILE A 43 4.55 -3.19 -5.57
CA ILE A 43 5.51 -3.61 -4.55
C ILE A 43 6.75 -4.18 -5.24
N ASP A 44 7.93 -3.69 -4.83
CA ASP A 44 9.19 -4.34 -5.19
C ASP A 44 9.46 -5.52 -4.25
N LYS A 45 9.31 -6.73 -4.80
CA LYS A 45 9.55 -7.99 -4.07
C LYS A 45 11.00 -8.15 -3.60
N LEU A 46 11.94 -7.53 -4.28
CA LEU A 46 13.35 -7.61 -3.89
C LEU A 46 13.67 -6.71 -2.68
N GLY A 47 12.72 -5.85 -2.28
CA GLY A 47 12.90 -4.90 -1.18
C GLY A 47 13.99 -3.86 -1.47
N SER A 48 14.37 -3.68 -2.74
CA SER A 48 15.41 -2.75 -3.19
C SER A 48 14.87 -1.33 -3.30
N GLN A 49 13.56 -1.18 -3.44
CA GLN A 49 12.86 0.10 -3.62
C GLN A 49 11.63 0.19 -2.70
N PRO A 50 11.23 1.41 -2.29
CA PRO A 50 9.92 1.64 -1.67
C PRO A 50 8.78 1.23 -2.60
N MET A 51 7.59 1.02 -2.04
CA MET A 51 6.40 0.80 -2.86
C MET A 51 6.10 2.03 -3.73
N LYS A 52 5.47 1.81 -4.88
CA LYS A 52 5.15 2.87 -5.83
C LYS A 52 3.65 3.10 -5.85
N LEU A 53 3.22 4.32 -5.53
CA LEU A 53 1.84 4.74 -5.74
C LEU A 53 1.63 4.99 -7.23
N THR A 54 0.84 4.14 -7.89
CA THR A 54 0.65 4.17 -9.35
C THR A 54 -0.67 4.76 -9.79
N GLN A 55 -1.71 4.66 -8.94
CA GLN A 55 -3.03 5.27 -9.18
C GLN A 55 -3.63 5.72 -7.85
N LEU A 56 -4.40 6.81 -7.89
CA LEU A 56 -5.31 7.23 -6.84
C LEU A 56 -6.72 6.78 -7.20
N ALA A 57 -7.54 6.48 -6.18
CA ALA A 57 -8.97 6.31 -6.38
C ALA A 57 -9.64 7.65 -6.70
N ASP A 58 -10.81 7.61 -7.34
CA ASP A 58 -11.55 8.80 -7.72
C ASP A 58 -11.88 9.67 -6.50
N GLY A 59 -11.50 10.95 -6.55
CA GLY A 59 -11.73 11.91 -5.47
C GLY A 59 -10.75 11.83 -4.30
N VAL A 60 -9.79 10.89 -4.31
CA VAL A 60 -8.75 10.79 -3.28
C VAL A 60 -7.56 11.67 -3.63
N THR A 61 -7.08 12.44 -2.65
CA THR A 61 -5.90 13.30 -2.83
C THR A 61 -4.61 12.59 -2.43
N LEU A 62 -3.48 13.08 -2.96
CA LEU A 62 -2.16 12.59 -2.55
C LEU A 62 -1.92 12.80 -1.05
N GLU A 63 -2.43 13.89 -0.49
CA GLU A 63 -2.32 14.20 0.94
C GLU A 63 -3.08 13.19 1.80
N GLU A 64 -4.31 12.83 1.41
CA GLU A 64 -5.13 11.86 2.13
C GLU A 64 -4.47 10.49 2.18
N ILE A 65 -4.02 9.97 1.03
CA ILE A 65 -3.38 8.66 0.99
C ILE A 65 -2.04 8.67 1.75
N THR A 66 -1.29 9.78 1.69
CA THR A 66 -0.04 9.93 2.44
C THR A 66 -0.31 9.91 3.94
N ALA A 67 -1.35 10.61 4.41
CA ALA A 67 -1.74 10.63 5.81
C ALA A 67 -2.22 9.25 6.32
N LYS A 68 -2.80 8.43 5.43
CA LYS A 68 -3.34 7.09 5.75
C LYS A 68 -2.37 5.95 5.47
N THR A 69 -1.15 6.22 5.00
CA THR A 69 -0.10 5.22 4.72
C THR A 69 1.09 5.41 5.66
N VAL A 70 1.41 4.42 6.48
CA VAL A 70 2.57 4.48 7.40
C VAL A 70 3.87 4.03 6.73
N ALA A 71 3.76 3.14 5.76
CA ALA A 71 4.88 2.61 5.02
C ALA A 71 5.45 3.65 4.04
N THR A 72 6.76 3.57 3.77
CA THR A 72 7.41 4.48 2.82
C THR A 72 7.02 4.12 1.40
N PHE A 73 6.57 5.11 0.63
CA PHE A 73 6.27 4.97 -0.79
C PHE A 73 6.78 6.16 -1.59
N VAL A 74 6.87 5.97 -2.90
CA VAL A 74 7.17 7.05 -3.86
C VAL A 74 5.95 7.32 -4.74
N ASN A 75 5.73 8.59 -5.07
CA ASN A 75 4.71 8.98 -6.03
C ASN A 75 5.18 8.60 -7.45
N ALA A 76 4.45 7.70 -8.10
CA ALA A 76 4.67 7.25 -9.47
C ALA A 76 3.36 7.30 -10.28
N LEU A 77 2.48 8.25 -9.95
CA LEU A 77 1.23 8.47 -10.65
C LEU A 77 1.50 8.77 -12.14
N ARG A 78 0.72 8.13 -13.01
CA ARG A 78 0.78 8.31 -14.46
C ARG A 78 -0.27 9.29 -14.96
#